data_AF-H1ZY30-F1
#
_entry.id   AF-H1ZY30-F1
#
_cell.length_a   1.000
_cell.length_b   1.000
_cell.length_c   1.000
_cell.angle_alpha   90.00
_cell.angle_beta   90.00
_cell.angle_gamma   90.00
#
_symmetry.space_group_name_H-M   'P 1'
#
loop_
_entity.id
_entity.type
_entity.pdbx_description
1 polymer ?
#
loop_
_entity_poly.entity_id
_entity_poly.type
_entity_poly.pdbx_seq_one_letter_code
_entity_poly.pdbx_strand_id
1 'polypeptide(L)' 'GSNSNSSSSDNKSSPSLAADDAIKTWDAEFVKVDQATLFDLILAANYLNIKNLLDLTCQTVADMIKGKTPEEIRKTFNI' A
#
# COMPACT_ATOMS: atom_id res chain seq x y z
N GLY A 1 54.52 3.15 -18.02
CA GLY A 1 53.78 4.22 -17.34
C GLY A 1 52.31 3.89 -17.44
N SER A 2 51.71 3.53 -16.32
CA SER A 2 50.27 3.34 -16.21
C SER A 2 49.60 4.71 -16.31
N ASN A 3 48.65 4.89 -17.22
CA ASN A 3 47.76 6.04 -17.17
C ASN A 3 46.33 5.54 -16.99
N SER A 4 45.89 5.59 -15.74
CA SER A 4 44.52 5.44 -15.31
C SER A 4 43.76 6.72 -15.65
N ASN A 5 42.59 6.59 -16.28
CA ASN A 5 41.48 7.54 -16.24
C ASN A 5 40.35 6.91 -17.06
N SER A 6 39.10 6.85 -16.64
CA SER A 6 38.44 7.22 -15.40
C SER A 6 37.04 6.65 -15.58
N SER A 7 36.66 5.71 -14.74
CA SER A 7 35.29 5.20 -14.63
C SER A 7 34.35 6.36 -14.32
N SER A 8 33.60 6.80 -15.33
CA SER A 8 32.47 7.70 -15.12
C SER A 8 31.32 6.85 -14.61
N SER A 9 31.19 6.81 -13.28
CA SER A 9 29.99 6.35 -12.61
C SER A 9 28.89 7.38 -12.87
N ASP A 10 28.10 7.14 -13.91
CA ASP A 10 26.80 7.81 -14.08
C ASP A 10 25.88 7.35 -12.96
N ASN A 11 25.90 8.09 -11.86
CA ASN A 11 24.95 7.97 -10.77
C ASN A 11 23.58 8.45 -11.29
N LYS A 12 22.85 7.54 -11.94
CA LYS A 12 21.47 7.74 -12.37
C LYS A 12 20.58 7.69 -11.12
N SER A 13 20.57 8.76 -10.34
CA SER A 13 19.56 8.97 -9.29
C SER A 13 18.20 9.06 -9.97
N SER A 14 17.51 7.91 -10.04
CA SER A 14 16.24 7.76 -10.74
C SER A 14 15.13 8.44 -9.92
N PRO A 15 14.37 9.39 -10.48
CA PRO A 15 13.31 10.12 -9.76
C PRO A 15 12.11 9.24 -9.35
N SER A 16 12.11 7.95 -9.69
CA SER A 16 10.99 7.03 -9.42
C SER A 16 10.79 6.72 -7.94
N LEU A 17 11.86 6.64 -7.14
CA LEU A 17 11.76 6.23 -5.73
C LEU A 17 10.94 7.21 -4.89
N ALA A 18 11.11 8.51 -5.13
CA ALA A 18 10.36 9.55 -4.40
C ALA A 18 8.87 9.57 -4.77
N ALA A 19 8.54 9.27 -6.03
CA ALA A 19 7.15 9.18 -6.49
C ALA A 19 6.44 7.95 -5.91
N ASP A 20 7.12 6.80 -5.89
CA ASP A 20 6.57 5.57 -5.33
C ASP A 20 6.26 5.71 -3.84
N ASP A 21 7.12 6.39 -3.08
CA ASP A 21 6.89 6.62 -1.64
C ASP A 21 5.77 7.64 -1.38
N ALA A 22 5.63 8.64 -2.26
CA ALA A 22 4.51 9.58 -2.21
C ALA A 22 3.17 8.87 -2.47
N ILE A 23 3.13 7.94 -3.45
CA ILE A 23 1.94 7.14 -3.75
C ILE A 23 1.56 6.25 -2.57
N LYS A 24 2.53 5.52 -1.98
CA LYS A 24 2.25 4.68 -0.78
C LYS A 24 1.71 5.50 0.38
N THR A 25 2.25 6.70 0.59
CA THR A 25 1.78 7.61 1.65
C THR A 25 0.36 8.05 1.39
N TRP A 26 0.04 8.40 0.14
CA TRP A 26 -1.31 8.77 -0.26
C TRP A 26 -2.29 7.61 -0.12
N ASP A 27 -1.93 6.41 -0.58
CA ASP A 27 -2.75 5.20 -0.46
C ASP A 27 -3.09 4.90 1.00
N ALA A 28 -2.11 5.02 1.90
CA ALA A 28 -2.29 4.78 3.33
C ALA A 28 -3.25 5.79 3.99
N GLU A 29 -3.20 7.06 3.60
CA GLU A 29 -4.14 8.08 4.07
C GLU A 29 -5.52 7.95 3.41
N PHE A 30 -5.59 7.51 2.15
CA PHE A 30 -6.83 7.33 1.42
C PHE A 30 -7.74 6.25 2.05
N VAL A 31 -7.17 5.12 2.47
CA VAL A 31 -7.93 4.03 3.12
C VAL A 31 -8.19 4.24 4.62
N LYS A 32 -7.76 5.37 5.18
CA LYS A 32 -7.96 5.74 6.57
C LYS A 32 -9.37 6.30 6.80
N VAL A 33 -10.35 5.46 6.50
CA VAL A 33 -11.78 5.72 6.66
C VAL A 33 -12.37 4.79 7.71
N ASP A 34 -13.64 4.98 8.07
CA ASP A 34 -14.34 4.05 8.95
C ASP A 34 -14.59 2.69 8.26
N GLN A 35 -14.88 1.66 9.05
CA GLN A 35 -15.04 0.29 8.55
C GLN A 35 -16.17 0.15 7.51
N ALA A 36 -17.27 0.88 7.69
CA ALA A 36 -18.40 0.79 6.76
C ALA A 36 -17.99 1.34 5.39
N THR A 37 -17.36 2.51 5.36
CA THR A 37 -16.79 3.08 4.13
C THR A 37 -15.73 2.18 3.51
N LEU A 38 -14.85 1.55 4.31
CA LEU A 38 -13.84 0.62 3.80
C LEU A 38 -14.47 -0.59 3.12
N PHE A 39 -15.54 -1.17 3.70
CA PHE A 39 -16.27 -2.27 3.06
C PHE A 39 -16.99 -1.85 1.79
N ASP A 40 -17.60 -0.67 1.78
CA ASP A 40 -18.21 -0.10 0.57
C ASP A 40 -17.17 0.12 -0.53
N LEU A 41 -15.95 0.55 -0.20
CA LEU A 41 -14.85 0.68 -1.15
C LEU A 41 -14.41 -0.68 -1.71
N ILE A 42 -14.34 -1.73 -0.90
CA ILE A 42 -14.04 -3.10 -1.36
C ILE A 42 -15.12 -3.55 -2.36
N LEU A 43 -16.40 -3.39 -2.01
CA LEU A 43 -17.51 -3.77 -2.88
C LEU A 43 -17.52 -2.97 -4.18
N ALA A 44 -17.30 -1.65 -4.12
CA ALA A 44 -17.23 -0.79 -5.28
C ALA A 44 -16.04 -1.15 -6.18
N ALA A 45 -14.86 -1.40 -5.60
CA ALA A 45 -13.67 -1.81 -6.34
C ALA A 45 -13.87 -3.15 -7.05
N ASN A 46 -14.49 -4.11 -6.38
CA ASN A 46 -14.85 -5.40 -6.97
C ASN A 46 -15.89 -5.24 -8.09
N TYR A 47 -16.94 -4.44 -7.88
CA TYR A 47 -17.99 -4.20 -8.88
C TYR A 47 -17.45 -3.49 -10.13
N LEU A 48 -16.59 -2.49 -9.95
CA LEU A 48 -15.96 -1.72 -11.04
C LEU A 48 -14.71 -2.40 -11.63
N ASN A 49 -14.32 -3.56 -11.09
CA ASN A 49 -13.12 -4.32 -11.48
C ASN A 49 -11.81 -3.49 -11.41
N ILE A 50 -11.66 -2.68 -10.36
CA ILE A 50 -10.46 -1.86 -10.11
C ILE A 50 -9.51 -2.65 -9.21
N LYS A 51 -8.68 -3.51 -9.81
CA LYS A 51 -7.80 -4.43 -9.09
C LYS A 51 -6.92 -3.76 -8.04
N ASN A 52 -6.25 -2.65 -8.37
CA ASN A 52 -5.33 -2.00 -7.43
C ASN A 52 -6.03 -1.47 -6.17
N LEU A 53 -7.25 -0.94 -6.32
CA LEU A 53 -8.05 -0.46 -5.19
C LEU A 53 -8.57 -1.63 -4.35
N LEU A 54 -8.98 -2.72 -5.00
CA LEU A 54 -9.39 -3.94 -4.31
C LEU A 54 -8.23 -4.53 -3.49
N ASP A 55 -7.04 -4.62 -4.09
CA ASP A 55 -5.84 -5.12 -3.41
C ASP A 55 -5.48 -4.23 -2.22
N LEU A 56 -5.47 -2.90 -2.39
CA LEU A 56 -5.17 -1.94 -1.34
C LEU A 56 -6.12 -2.08 -0.15
N THR A 57 -7.43 -2.08 -0.41
CA THR A 57 -8.45 -2.18 0.65
C THR A 57 -8.47 -3.55 1.33
N CYS A 58 -8.26 -4.65 0.59
CA CYS A 58 -8.08 -5.99 1.17
C CYS A 58 -6.84 -6.05 2.07
N GLN A 59 -5.73 -5.44 1.64
CA GLN A 59 -4.50 -5.38 2.42
C GLN A 59 -4.72 -4.60 3.72
N THR A 60 -5.45 -3.49 3.69
CA THR A 60 -5.82 -2.74 4.91
C THR A 60 -6.59 -3.63 5.90
N VAL A 61 -7.57 -4.41 5.44
CA VAL A 61 -8.30 -5.36 6.30
C VAL A 61 -7.39 -6.44 6.85
N ALA A 62 -6.49 -6.98 6.03
CA ALA A 62 -5.51 -7.97 6.48
C ALA A 62 -4.59 -7.41 7.58
N ASP A 63 -4.14 -6.17 7.44
CA ASP A 63 -3.31 -5.49 8.44
C ASP A 63 -4.09 -5.19 9.74
N MET A 64 -5.40 -4.95 9.66
CA MET A 64 -6.25 -4.81 10.85
C MET A 64 -6.44 -6.13 11.62
N ILE A 65 -6.25 -7.28 10.97
CA ILE A 65 -6.37 -8.62 11.55
C ILE A 65 -5.00 -9.11 12.08
N LYS A 66 -3.92 -8.68 11.44
CA LYS A 66 -2.56 -9.12 11.74
C LYS A 66 -2.22 -8.86 13.21
N GLY A 67 -1.82 -9.93 13.91
CA GLY A 67 -1.39 -9.87 15.31
C GLY A 67 -2.53 -9.83 16.34
N LYS A 68 -3.80 -9.86 15.93
CA LYS A 68 -4.95 -9.96 16.83
C LYS A 68 -5.33 -11.40 17.12
N THR A 69 -5.90 -11.64 18.30
CA THR A 69 -6.49 -12.96 18.63
C THR A 69 -7.86 -13.13 17.95
N PRO A 70 -8.36 -14.38 17.80
CA PRO A 70 -9.71 -14.62 17.27
C PRO A 70 -10.80 -13.84 18.00
N GLU A 71 -10.70 -13.67 19.32
CA GLU A 71 -11.66 -12.92 20.14
C GLU A 71 -11.65 -11.42 19.83
N GLU A 72 -10.46 -10.85 19.64
CA GLU A 72 -10.30 -9.44 19.26
C GLU A 72 -10.80 -9.16 17.84
N ILE A 73 -10.58 -10.10 16.92
CA ILE A 73 -11.12 -10.06 15.56
C ILE A 73 -12.65 -10.07 15.61
N ARG A 74 -13.24 -11.01 16.35
CA ARG A 74 -14.70 -11.10 16.56
C ARG A 74 -15.29 -9.80 17.09
N LYS A 75 -14.64 -9.19 18.07
CA LYS A 75 -15.05 -7.88 18.61
C LYS A 75 -14.87 -6.73 17.62
N THR A 76 -13.78 -6.72 16.84
CA THR A 76 -13.48 -5.66 15.86
C THR A 76 -14.46 -5.68 14.68
N PHE A 77 -14.86 -6.87 14.25
CA PHE A 77 -15.70 -7.09 13.07
C PHE A 77 -17.15 -7.46 13.40
N ASN A 78 -17.52 -7.45 14.69
CA ASN A 78 -18.86 -7.79 15.18
C ASN A 78 -19.38 -9.16 14.69
N ILE A 79 -18.52 -10.19 14.73
CA ILE A 79 -18.82 -11.58 14.33
C ILE A 79 -18.67 -12.58 15.48
#